data_AF-A0A506K1R7-F1
#
_entry.id   AF-A0A506K1R7-F1
#
_cell.length_a   1.000
_cell.length_b   1.000
_cell.length_c   1.000
_cell.angle_alpha   90.00
_cell.angle_beta   90.00
_cell.angle_gamma   90.00
#
_symmetry.space_group_name_H-M   'P 1'
#
loop_
_entity.id
_entity.type
_entity.pdbx_description
1 polymer ?
#
loop_
_entity_poly.entity_id
_entity_poly.type
_entity_poly.pdbx_seq_one_letter_code
_entity_poly.pdbx_strand_id
1 'polypeptide(L)'
;MMLFSERETEALKYFRNIAYILNDYNNKFNYEPVLIALKQYYYLDVNSFLRLLKEIIHKLEILIDVNDNSYDEISSYISKIEDELKSDLSNILNANNNISKYFKIILVNISAFVEFIATWQHKYKVYKDEVGFIGESDSFRVLLRGLHFAIDNIDNNVPFNIDHLKNIDKQSYYDRIILIEDKLNELSNSFIILSDDYKKNKNENFEKQKRLFKDRADEAFLSYQSSLLDLKNHYQGELEPQVNELKLKLENNKLELETLLGDVKLYQDKMTNKAVNEMSAHYFDKSKFERNSYFAITLISAVIIIFSVISAYRGVNSYYNEYVSTKTCDSSESRTIKVNGKKMEISFEQCMKDLSVKREATQKYAFNYLIFRLSFSLLLFLAVIYASRIAMRAYNHWRQSENMYLKLNTLSPFIGSLDKSVRNDVHLSLVPDYFGKDAGMVESSKDAVKDLPTNISNIAIKAIEQAGSTIGSKLGSDKETKNSDSESSTEKNKKKSTDDPE
;
A
#
# COMPACT_ATOMS: atom_id res chain seq x y z
N MET A 1 -24.32 -1.28 70.02
CA MET A 1 -23.56 -1.16 68.76
C MET A 1 -24.51 -0.61 67.71
N MET A 2 -24.12 0.42 66.95
CA MET A 2 -24.98 0.98 65.89
C MET A 2 -24.96 0.09 64.63
N LEU A 3 -26.02 0.16 63.84
CA LEU A 3 -26.19 -0.57 62.57
C LEU A 3 -25.48 0.19 61.43
N PHE A 4 -25.71 1.50 61.34
CA PHE A 4 -24.94 2.44 60.54
C PHE A 4 -24.06 3.26 61.48
N SER A 5 -22.77 3.33 61.20
CA SER A 5 -21.88 4.31 61.83
C SER A 5 -22.26 5.73 61.41
N GLU A 6 -21.82 6.73 62.18
CA GLU A 6 -22.04 8.15 61.87
C GLU A 6 -21.55 8.49 60.46
N ARG A 7 -20.33 8.04 60.12
CA ARG A 7 -19.71 8.23 58.80
C ARG A 7 -20.46 7.56 57.64
N GLU A 8 -21.08 6.39 57.87
CA GLU A 8 -21.96 5.77 56.87
C GLU A 8 -23.27 6.54 56.73
N THR A 9 -23.81 7.07 57.83
CA THR A 9 -25.07 7.82 57.85
C THR A 9 -24.94 9.18 57.18
N GLU A 10 -23.79 9.85 57.32
CA GLU A 10 -23.45 11.10 56.64
C GLU A 10 -23.12 10.92 55.14
N ALA A 11 -22.75 9.71 54.72
CA ALA A 11 -22.47 9.39 53.33
C ALA A 11 -23.73 9.11 52.49
N LEU A 12 -24.86 8.81 53.12
CA LEU A 12 -26.17 8.66 52.47
C LEU A 12 -26.78 10.05 52.22
N LYS A 13 -27.18 10.33 50.97
CA LYS A 13 -27.87 11.57 50.59
C LYS A 13 -29.38 11.41 50.71
N TYR A 14 -29.91 10.29 50.21
CA TYR A 14 -31.35 10.04 50.15
C TYR A 14 -31.84 9.22 51.35
N PHE A 15 -31.06 8.24 51.80
CA PHE A 15 -31.46 7.32 52.87
C PHE A 15 -31.05 7.74 54.30
N ARG A 16 -30.53 8.96 54.48
CA ARG A 16 -29.97 9.45 55.76
C ARG A 16 -30.94 9.30 56.94
N ASN A 17 -32.19 9.74 56.77
CA ASN A 17 -33.19 9.67 57.84
C ASN A 17 -33.61 8.24 58.15
N ILE A 18 -33.79 7.41 57.12
CA ILE A 18 -34.09 5.98 57.28
C ILE A 18 -32.94 5.27 57.99
N ALA A 19 -31.68 5.62 57.73
CA ALA A 19 -30.53 5.07 58.47
C ALA A 19 -30.52 5.46 59.96
N TYR A 20 -30.89 6.71 60.31
CA TYR A 20 -31.09 7.10 61.72
C TYR A 20 -32.25 6.31 62.37
N ILE A 21 -33.37 6.12 61.66
CA ILE A 21 -34.51 5.34 62.14
C ILE A 21 -34.09 3.87 62.37
N LEU A 22 -33.44 3.23 61.40
CA LEU A 22 -32.98 1.84 61.52
C LEU A 22 -31.91 1.65 62.62
N ASN A 23 -31.13 2.70 62.93
CA ASN A 23 -30.26 2.71 64.10
C ASN A 23 -31.05 2.69 65.43
N ASP A 24 -32.15 3.44 65.53
CA ASP A 24 -33.04 3.42 66.70
C ASP A 24 -33.82 2.11 66.82
N TYR A 25 -34.28 1.53 65.70
CA TYR A 25 -34.80 0.14 65.66
C TYR A 25 -33.77 -0.85 66.23
N ASN A 26 -32.55 -0.85 65.69
CA ASN A 26 -31.47 -1.74 66.15
C ASN A 26 -31.12 -1.54 67.64
N ASN A 27 -31.22 -0.30 68.14
CA ASN A 27 -31.05 0.00 69.56
C ASN A 27 -32.20 -0.61 70.39
N LYS A 28 -33.44 -0.25 70.07
CA LYS A 28 -34.64 -0.67 70.82
C LYS A 28 -34.85 -2.18 70.79
N PHE A 29 -34.69 -2.85 69.66
CA PHE A 29 -34.79 -4.32 69.58
C PHE A 29 -33.69 -5.07 70.35
N ASN A 30 -32.65 -4.40 70.84
CA ASN A 30 -31.59 -5.00 71.66
C ASN A 30 -31.60 -4.56 73.13
N TYR A 31 -32.43 -3.59 73.53
CA TYR A 31 -32.53 -3.12 74.93
C TYR A 31 -33.95 -3.04 75.50
N GLU A 32 -35.00 -2.88 74.69
CA GLU A 32 -36.39 -2.82 75.17
C GLU A 32 -36.91 -4.23 75.53
N PRO A 33 -37.28 -4.52 76.79
CA PRO A 33 -37.65 -5.88 77.22
C PRO A 33 -38.81 -6.48 76.42
N VAL A 34 -39.76 -5.63 76.03
CA VAL A 34 -40.93 -6.03 75.23
C VAL A 34 -40.51 -6.46 73.82
N LEU A 35 -39.63 -5.71 73.15
CA LEU A 35 -39.16 -6.04 71.80
C LEU A 35 -38.20 -7.23 71.79
N ILE A 36 -37.43 -7.41 72.88
CA ILE A 36 -36.62 -8.62 73.11
C ILE A 36 -37.54 -9.84 73.27
N ALA A 37 -38.64 -9.73 74.01
CA ALA A 37 -39.61 -10.81 74.17
C ALA A 37 -40.31 -11.15 72.83
N LEU A 38 -40.70 -10.16 72.01
CA LEU A 38 -41.27 -10.39 70.68
C LEU A 38 -40.32 -11.17 69.76
N LYS A 39 -39.06 -10.74 69.65
CA LYS A 39 -38.10 -11.38 68.73
C LYS A 39 -37.76 -12.81 69.18
N GLN A 40 -37.83 -13.10 70.48
CA GLN A 40 -37.74 -14.46 71.00
C GLN A 40 -39.01 -15.27 70.70
N TYR A 41 -40.19 -14.71 70.97
CA TYR A 41 -41.49 -15.39 70.77
C TYR A 41 -41.74 -15.78 69.30
N TYR A 42 -41.40 -14.89 68.36
CA TYR A 42 -41.52 -15.13 66.92
C TYR A 42 -40.23 -15.69 66.27
N TYR A 43 -39.22 -16.08 67.06
CA TYR A 43 -37.93 -16.62 66.61
C TYR A 43 -37.23 -15.79 65.52
N LEU A 44 -37.27 -14.45 65.64
CA LEU A 44 -36.84 -13.52 64.61
C LEU A 44 -35.43 -12.96 64.86
N ASP A 45 -34.48 -13.25 63.96
CA ASP A 45 -33.16 -12.61 63.97
C ASP A 45 -33.19 -11.19 63.36
N VAL A 46 -33.77 -10.25 64.11
CA VAL A 46 -33.86 -8.82 63.77
C VAL A 46 -32.52 -8.23 63.35
N ASN A 47 -31.39 -8.71 63.90
CA ASN A 47 -30.07 -8.18 63.57
C ASN A 47 -29.67 -8.55 62.13
N SER A 48 -29.98 -9.77 61.68
CA SER A 48 -29.80 -10.16 60.27
C SER A 48 -30.76 -9.43 59.33
N PHE A 49 -32.03 -9.23 59.70
CA PHE A 49 -32.97 -8.42 58.91
C PHE A 49 -32.47 -7.00 58.67
N LEU A 50 -32.07 -6.31 59.75
CA LEU A 50 -31.59 -4.94 59.69
C LEU A 50 -30.27 -4.81 58.91
N ARG A 51 -29.38 -5.82 59.00
CA ARG A 51 -28.15 -5.87 58.19
C ARG A 51 -28.45 -6.03 56.69
N LEU A 52 -29.32 -6.96 56.31
CA LEU A 52 -29.68 -7.16 54.90
C LEU A 52 -30.39 -5.94 54.31
N LEU A 53 -31.24 -5.27 55.10
CA LEU A 53 -31.87 -4.01 54.72
C LEU A 53 -30.83 -2.89 54.54
N LYS A 54 -29.80 -2.81 55.40
CA LYS A 54 -28.65 -1.90 55.23
C LYS A 54 -27.89 -2.16 53.92
N GLU A 55 -27.64 -3.43 53.58
CA GLU A 55 -26.98 -3.80 52.31
C GLU A 55 -27.80 -3.35 51.08
N ILE A 56 -29.14 -3.47 51.13
CA ILE A 56 -30.05 -2.97 50.08
C ILE A 56 -30.03 -1.43 50.00
N ILE A 57 -30.08 -0.74 51.14
CA ILE A 57 -30.05 0.73 51.20
C ILE A 57 -28.76 1.28 50.56
N HIS A 58 -27.59 0.70 50.87
CA HIS A 58 -26.33 1.14 50.26
C HIS A 58 -26.29 0.88 48.74
N LYS A 59 -26.84 -0.23 48.25
CA LYS A 59 -26.97 -0.48 46.80
C LYS A 59 -27.90 0.53 46.13
N LEU A 60 -29.01 0.88 46.77
CA LEU A 60 -30.02 1.78 46.21
C LEU A 60 -29.55 3.24 46.19
N GLU A 61 -28.83 3.71 47.22
CA GLU A 61 -28.17 5.02 47.23
C GLU A 61 -27.22 5.20 46.03
N ILE A 62 -26.55 4.14 45.57
CA ILE A 62 -25.67 4.16 44.39
C ILE A 62 -26.47 4.26 43.07
N LEU A 63 -27.71 3.76 43.04
CA LEU A 63 -28.54 3.73 41.83
C LEU A 63 -29.33 5.02 41.57
N ILE A 64 -29.69 5.79 42.60
CA ILE A 64 -30.54 6.99 42.47
C ILE A 64 -29.74 8.19 41.92
N ASP A 65 -30.12 8.66 40.72
CA ASP A 65 -29.68 9.93 40.13
C ASP A 65 -30.82 10.95 40.19
N VAL A 66 -30.48 12.23 40.44
CA VAL A 66 -31.45 13.33 40.57
C VAL A 66 -32.01 13.76 39.20
N ASN A 67 -31.35 13.40 38.10
CA ASN A 67 -31.68 13.87 36.76
C ASN A 67 -32.60 12.93 35.94
N ASP A 68 -33.09 11.84 36.55
CA ASP A 68 -33.93 10.84 35.86
C ASP A 68 -35.42 10.93 36.28
N ASN A 69 -36.31 10.60 35.34
CA ASN A 69 -37.76 10.54 35.55
C ASN A 69 -38.19 9.43 36.54
N SER A 70 -37.26 8.56 36.94
CA SER A 70 -37.46 7.59 38.02
C SER A 70 -37.34 8.21 39.43
N TYR A 71 -36.71 9.38 39.55
CA TYR A 71 -36.35 10.03 40.82
C TYR A 71 -37.59 10.41 41.66
N ASP A 72 -38.57 11.08 41.06
CA ASP A 72 -39.74 11.58 41.81
C ASP A 72 -40.56 10.44 42.45
N GLU A 73 -40.65 9.29 41.76
CA GLU A 73 -41.40 8.13 42.24
C GLU A 73 -40.67 7.42 43.40
N ILE A 74 -39.35 7.22 43.30
CA ILE A 74 -38.56 6.64 44.40
C ILE A 74 -38.44 7.61 45.57
N SER A 75 -38.22 8.91 45.33
CA SER A 75 -38.10 9.93 46.37
C SER A 75 -39.40 10.08 47.16
N SER A 76 -40.56 10.13 46.48
CA SER A 76 -41.87 10.18 47.14
C SER A 76 -42.12 8.95 48.02
N TYR A 77 -41.75 7.76 47.53
CA TYR A 77 -41.90 6.52 48.30
C TYR A 77 -40.91 6.43 49.48
N ILE A 78 -39.68 6.94 49.33
CA ILE A 78 -38.70 7.05 50.43
C ILE A 78 -39.27 7.91 51.56
N SER A 79 -39.81 9.09 51.25
CA SER A 79 -40.43 9.96 52.26
C SER A 79 -41.62 9.30 52.95
N LYS A 80 -42.48 8.60 52.19
CA LYS A 80 -43.60 7.83 52.75
C LYS A 80 -43.13 6.74 53.73
N ILE A 81 -42.10 5.98 53.37
CA ILE A 81 -41.54 4.91 54.22
C ILE A 81 -40.81 5.48 55.45
N GLU A 82 -40.18 6.65 55.34
CA GLU A 82 -39.62 7.35 56.51
C GLU A 82 -40.70 7.63 57.57
N ASP A 83 -41.82 8.24 57.16
CA ASP A 83 -42.92 8.56 58.07
C ASP A 83 -43.63 7.30 58.60
N GLU A 84 -43.82 6.26 57.77
CA GLU A 84 -44.42 4.99 58.20
C GLU A 84 -43.55 4.27 59.24
N LEU A 85 -42.25 4.06 58.98
CA LEU A 85 -41.34 3.39 59.93
C LEU A 85 -41.19 4.16 61.25
N LYS A 86 -41.21 5.49 61.20
CA LYS A 86 -41.13 6.40 62.36
C LYS A 86 -42.41 6.39 63.18
N SER A 87 -43.57 6.38 62.52
CA SER A 87 -44.89 6.19 63.15
C SER A 87 -44.95 4.84 63.84
N ASP A 88 -44.64 3.75 63.14
CA ASP A 88 -44.71 2.37 63.64
C ASP A 88 -43.85 2.14 64.89
N LEU A 89 -42.63 2.68 64.93
CA LEU A 89 -41.73 2.58 66.08
C LEU A 89 -42.28 3.31 67.32
N SER A 90 -43.06 4.37 67.13
CA SER A 90 -43.79 5.03 68.23
C SER A 90 -45.05 4.25 68.63
N ASN A 91 -45.76 3.66 67.67
CA ASN A 91 -46.98 2.90 67.91
C ASN A 91 -46.71 1.61 68.70
N ILE A 92 -45.69 0.84 68.32
CA ILE A 92 -45.36 -0.44 68.96
C ILE A 92 -44.99 -0.29 70.45
N LEU A 93 -44.33 0.82 70.83
CA LEU A 93 -43.95 1.11 72.22
C LEU A 93 -45.13 1.60 73.07
N ASN A 94 -46.12 2.28 72.46
CA ASN A 94 -47.29 2.82 73.16
C ASN A 94 -48.47 1.83 73.26
N ALA A 95 -48.50 0.76 72.46
CA ALA A 95 -49.68 -0.08 72.25
C ALA A 95 -49.76 -1.33 73.14
N ASN A 96 -49.93 -1.15 74.45
CA ASN A 96 -49.97 -2.21 75.50
C ASN A 96 -50.71 -3.53 75.15
N ASN A 97 -51.74 -3.52 74.31
CA ASN A 97 -52.57 -4.70 74.02
C ASN A 97 -52.54 -5.15 72.54
N ASN A 98 -51.72 -4.55 71.68
CA ASN A 98 -51.73 -4.81 70.23
C ASN A 98 -50.33 -4.94 69.61
N ILE A 99 -49.31 -5.27 70.42
CA ILE A 99 -47.91 -5.20 69.99
C ILE A 99 -47.59 -6.11 68.80
N SER A 100 -48.09 -7.35 68.74
CA SER A 100 -47.92 -8.23 67.57
C SER A 100 -48.46 -7.61 66.27
N LYS A 101 -49.55 -6.83 66.35
CA LYS A 101 -50.15 -6.16 65.19
C LYS A 101 -49.21 -5.06 64.67
N TYR A 102 -48.68 -4.21 65.55
CA TYR A 102 -47.74 -3.17 65.14
C TYR A 102 -46.39 -3.76 64.69
N PHE A 103 -45.94 -4.86 65.30
CA PHE A 103 -44.77 -5.61 64.84
C PHE A 103 -44.97 -6.21 63.44
N LYS A 104 -46.17 -6.73 63.14
CA LYS A 104 -46.52 -7.16 61.78
C LYS A 104 -46.50 -5.98 60.80
N ILE A 105 -47.07 -4.82 61.16
CA ILE A 105 -47.11 -3.63 60.30
C ILE A 105 -45.69 -3.18 59.92
N ILE A 106 -44.75 -3.15 60.88
CA ILE A 106 -43.32 -2.89 60.62
C ILE A 106 -42.77 -3.82 59.53
N LEU A 107 -42.96 -5.13 59.68
CA LEU A 107 -42.43 -6.12 58.74
C LEU A 107 -43.11 -6.04 57.37
N VAL A 108 -44.41 -5.77 57.32
CA VAL A 108 -45.17 -5.54 56.08
C VAL A 108 -44.68 -4.28 55.37
N ASN A 109 -44.45 -3.17 56.07
CA ASN A 109 -43.97 -1.93 55.49
C ASN A 109 -42.54 -2.07 54.95
N ILE A 110 -41.67 -2.82 55.63
CA ILE A 110 -40.33 -3.17 55.12
C ILE A 110 -40.44 -4.10 53.89
N SER A 111 -41.34 -5.09 53.89
CA SER A 111 -41.55 -5.99 52.73
C SER A 111 -42.05 -5.20 51.51
N ALA A 112 -43.05 -4.34 51.70
CA ALA A 112 -43.61 -3.50 50.65
C ALA A 112 -42.58 -2.53 50.06
N PHE A 113 -41.71 -1.94 50.89
CA PHE A 113 -40.58 -1.12 50.43
C PHE A 113 -39.59 -1.92 49.58
N VAL A 114 -39.20 -3.12 50.04
CA VAL A 114 -38.27 -4.00 49.31
C VAL A 114 -38.87 -4.46 47.97
N GLU A 115 -40.14 -4.89 47.95
CA GLU A 115 -40.88 -5.28 46.74
C GLU A 115 -41.06 -4.08 45.77
N PHE A 116 -41.33 -2.89 46.29
CA PHE A 116 -41.43 -1.66 45.51
C PHE A 116 -40.09 -1.31 44.84
N ILE A 117 -38.95 -1.40 45.55
CA ILE A 117 -37.62 -1.13 44.97
C ILE A 117 -37.36 -2.01 43.75
N ALA A 118 -37.61 -3.32 43.85
CA ALA A 118 -37.41 -4.23 42.71
C ALA A 118 -38.36 -3.89 41.54
N THR A 119 -39.62 -3.56 41.84
CA THR A 119 -40.62 -3.19 40.84
C THR A 119 -40.25 -1.88 40.12
N TRP A 120 -39.86 -0.85 40.87
CA TRP A 120 -39.35 0.42 40.36
C TRP A 120 -38.11 0.21 39.48
N GLN A 121 -37.15 -0.59 39.94
CA GLN A 121 -35.91 -0.85 39.22
C GLN A 121 -36.16 -1.52 37.87
N HIS A 122 -37.06 -2.50 37.78
CA HIS A 122 -37.46 -3.11 36.51
C HIS A 122 -38.28 -2.15 35.62
N LYS A 123 -39.20 -1.37 36.21
CA LYS A 123 -40.05 -0.39 35.50
C LYS A 123 -39.23 0.68 34.78
N TYR A 124 -38.24 1.25 35.46
CA TYR A 124 -37.37 2.31 34.93
C TYR A 124 -36.06 1.81 34.32
N LYS A 125 -35.76 0.50 34.43
CA LYS A 125 -34.50 -0.13 33.97
C LYS A 125 -33.24 0.49 34.57
N VAL A 126 -33.31 0.92 35.83
CA VAL A 126 -32.18 1.56 36.52
C VAL A 126 -31.19 0.48 36.95
N TYR A 127 -30.02 0.38 36.30
CA TYR A 127 -28.96 -0.51 36.73
C TYR A 127 -27.58 0.12 36.52
N LYS A 128 -26.60 -0.38 37.29
CA LYS A 128 -25.17 -0.12 37.13
C LYS A 128 -24.44 -1.46 37.26
N ASP A 129 -23.41 -1.68 36.46
CA ASP A 129 -22.76 -2.99 36.34
C ASP A 129 -22.19 -3.52 37.67
N GLU A 130 -21.80 -2.63 38.58
CA GLU A 130 -21.31 -2.94 39.93
C GLU A 130 -22.42 -3.38 40.92
N VAL A 131 -23.69 -3.07 40.63
CA VAL A 131 -24.82 -3.24 41.56
C VAL A 131 -25.85 -4.26 41.07
N GLY A 132 -26.09 -4.32 39.75
CA GLY A 132 -27.09 -5.19 39.11
C GLY A 132 -28.53 -4.89 39.53
N PHE A 133 -29.43 -5.85 39.28
CA PHE A 133 -30.81 -5.79 39.80
C PHE A 133 -30.84 -6.22 41.27
N ILE A 134 -31.28 -5.33 42.15
CA ILE A 134 -31.37 -5.56 43.59
C ILE A 134 -32.27 -6.79 43.88
N GLY A 135 -33.40 -6.90 43.16
CA GLY A 135 -34.35 -8.02 43.27
C GLY A 135 -33.78 -9.40 42.91
N GLU A 136 -32.68 -9.45 42.16
CA GLU A 136 -32.00 -10.70 41.80
C GLU A 136 -30.94 -11.11 42.81
N SER A 137 -30.51 -10.20 43.69
CA SER A 137 -29.41 -10.43 44.63
C SER A 137 -29.78 -11.31 45.82
N ASP A 138 -28.83 -12.11 46.31
CA ASP A 138 -29.09 -13.03 47.43
C ASP A 138 -29.51 -12.31 48.71
N SER A 139 -28.90 -11.15 49.05
CA SER A 139 -29.31 -10.35 50.21
C SER A 139 -30.79 -9.96 50.16
N PHE A 140 -31.33 -9.64 48.98
CA PHE A 140 -32.75 -9.35 48.76
C PHE A 140 -33.61 -10.61 48.92
N ARG A 141 -33.22 -11.72 48.27
CA ARG A 141 -33.98 -12.97 48.29
C ARG A 141 -34.07 -13.58 49.70
N VAL A 142 -32.98 -13.50 50.47
CA VAL A 142 -32.94 -13.93 51.87
C VAL A 142 -33.77 -13.00 52.76
N LEU A 143 -33.67 -11.67 52.58
CA LEU A 143 -34.46 -10.71 53.34
C LEU A 143 -35.97 -10.92 53.10
N LEU A 144 -36.40 -10.92 51.84
CA LEU A 144 -37.81 -11.01 51.47
C LEU A 144 -38.45 -12.32 51.95
N ARG A 145 -37.78 -13.46 51.73
CA ARG A 145 -38.23 -14.76 52.24
C ARG A 145 -38.32 -14.79 53.76
N GLY A 146 -37.37 -14.15 54.44
CA GLY A 146 -37.40 -14.02 55.90
C GLY A 146 -38.55 -13.15 56.39
N LEU A 147 -38.87 -12.05 55.69
CA LEU A 147 -39.97 -11.15 56.03
C LEU A 147 -41.32 -11.83 55.84
N HIS A 148 -41.54 -12.51 54.71
CA HIS A 148 -42.75 -13.31 54.48
C HIS A 148 -42.91 -14.39 55.55
N PHE A 149 -41.85 -15.18 55.83
CA PHE A 149 -41.88 -16.18 56.91
C PHE A 149 -42.18 -15.57 58.28
N ALA A 150 -41.65 -14.39 58.59
CA ALA A 150 -41.92 -13.69 59.85
C ALA A 150 -43.37 -13.19 59.96
N ILE A 151 -43.93 -12.67 58.87
CA ILE A 151 -45.31 -12.21 58.77
C ILE A 151 -46.26 -13.41 58.93
N ASP A 152 -46.01 -14.51 58.22
CA ASP A 152 -46.75 -15.77 58.35
C ASP A 152 -46.65 -16.33 59.78
N ASN A 153 -45.47 -16.28 60.40
CA ASN A 153 -45.27 -16.74 61.78
C ASN A 153 -45.95 -15.84 62.82
N ILE A 154 -46.30 -14.59 62.48
CA ILE A 154 -47.13 -13.73 63.34
C ILE A 154 -48.61 -14.04 63.15
N ASP A 155 -49.07 -14.28 61.93
CA ASP A 155 -50.48 -14.59 61.64
C ASP A 155 -50.92 -15.98 62.11
N ASN A 156 -50.03 -16.97 62.09
CA ASN A 156 -50.35 -18.35 62.49
C ASN A 156 -50.19 -18.62 64.01
N ASN A 157 -49.67 -17.66 64.78
CA ASN A 157 -49.47 -17.79 66.22
C ASN A 157 -50.46 -16.93 67.03
N VAL A 158 -50.63 -17.29 68.31
CA VAL A 158 -51.44 -16.50 69.25
C VAL A 158 -50.81 -15.10 69.41
N PRO A 159 -51.60 -14.01 69.47
CA PRO A 159 -51.06 -12.67 69.72
C PRO A 159 -50.31 -12.58 71.07
N PHE A 160 -49.17 -11.89 71.06
CA PHE A 160 -48.32 -11.72 72.24
C PHE A 160 -49.01 -10.80 73.27
N ASN A 161 -49.43 -11.38 74.39
CA ASN A 161 -50.02 -10.64 75.51
C ASN A 161 -48.96 -10.25 76.55
N ILE A 162 -48.82 -8.95 76.84
CA ILE A 162 -47.88 -8.42 77.84
C ILE A 162 -48.17 -8.91 79.25
N ASP A 163 -49.41 -9.29 79.59
CA ASP A 163 -49.74 -9.80 80.94
C ASP A 163 -48.98 -11.09 81.28
N HIS A 164 -48.52 -11.86 80.29
CA HIS A 164 -47.62 -13.00 80.51
C HIS A 164 -46.23 -12.59 81.03
N LEU A 165 -45.77 -11.35 80.84
CA LEU A 165 -44.55 -10.83 81.44
C LEU A 165 -44.72 -10.42 82.91
N LYS A 166 -45.96 -10.11 83.35
CA LYS A 166 -46.24 -9.63 84.72
C LYS A 166 -46.46 -10.77 85.73
N ASN A 167 -46.91 -11.94 85.27
CA ASN A 167 -47.23 -13.11 86.13
C ASN A 167 -46.09 -14.15 86.20
N ILE A 168 -44.85 -13.78 85.87
CA ILE A 168 -43.68 -14.67 86.02
C ILE A 168 -43.16 -14.74 87.47
N ASP A 169 -43.62 -13.81 88.32
CA ASP A 169 -43.30 -13.71 89.73
C ASP A 169 -44.38 -14.35 90.63
N LYS A 170 -43.97 -14.96 91.75
CA LYS A 170 -44.81 -15.49 92.84
C LYS A 170 -45.64 -16.79 92.64
N GLN A 171 -45.24 -17.71 91.77
CA GLN A 171 -45.59 -19.13 92.00
C GLN A 171 -44.39 -20.07 91.80
N SER A 172 -44.06 -20.78 92.87
CA SER A 172 -43.07 -21.87 92.99
C SER A 172 -41.67 -21.67 92.35
N TYR A 173 -40.79 -21.03 93.11
CA TYR A 173 -39.34 -21.19 92.90
C TYR A 173 -38.87 -22.64 93.12
N TYR A 174 -39.57 -23.44 93.94
CA TYR A 174 -39.18 -24.83 94.23
C TYR A 174 -39.43 -25.78 93.06
N ASP A 175 -40.63 -25.75 92.45
CA ASP A 175 -40.90 -26.54 91.25
C ASP A 175 -40.04 -26.08 90.08
N ARG A 176 -39.73 -24.76 90.01
CA ARG A 176 -38.73 -24.26 89.06
C ARG A 176 -37.33 -24.79 89.35
N ILE A 177 -36.86 -24.88 90.59
CA ILE A 177 -35.54 -25.44 90.90
C ILE A 177 -35.49 -26.92 90.51
N ILE A 178 -36.46 -27.74 90.92
CA ILE A 178 -36.48 -29.18 90.59
C ILE A 178 -36.58 -29.39 89.07
N LEU A 179 -37.49 -28.68 88.40
CA LEU A 179 -37.67 -28.81 86.95
C LEU A 179 -36.55 -28.13 86.13
N ILE A 180 -35.78 -27.20 86.71
CA ILE A 180 -34.51 -26.72 86.15
C ILE A 180 -33.42 -27.76 86.38
N GLU A 181 -33.35 -28.42 87.54
CA GLU A 181 -32.32 -29.39 87.90
C GLU A 181 -32.47 -30.69 87.11
N ASP A 182 -33.68 -31.22 86.98
CA ASP A 182 -33.99 -32.32 86.05
C ASP A 182 -33.67 -31.93 84.60
N LYS A 183 -34.04 -30.72 84.16
CA LYS A 183 -33.65 -30.23 82.83
C LYS A 183 -32.16 -29.93 82.71
N LEU A 184 -31.44 -29.64 83.79
CA LEU A 184 -30.00 -29.44 83.78
C LEU A 184 -29.30 -30.79 83.63
N ASN A 185 -29.83 -31.83 84.27
CA ASN A 185 -29.37 -33.21 84.14
C ASN A 185 -29.71 -33.78 82.75
N GLU A 186 -30.93 -33.58 82.25
CA GLU A 186 -31.35 -33.97 80.90
C GLU A 186 -30.57 -33.21 79.82
N LEU A 187 -30.37 -31.90 79.98
CA LEU A 187 -29.57 -31.08 79.07
C LEU A 187 -28.07 -31.35 79.22
N SER A 188 -27.56 -31.70 80.40
CA SER A 188 -26.17 -32.15 80.59
C SER A 188 -25.92 -33.50 79.92
N ASN A 189 -26.80 -34.48 80.12
CA ASN A 189 -26.72 -35.77 79.44
C ASN A 189 -26.88 -35.61 77.92
N SER A 190 -27.84 -34.79 77.47
CA SER A 190 -28.01 -34.44 76.05
C SER A 190 -26.80 -33.68 75.50
N PHE A 191 -26.16 -32.82 76.29
CA PHE A 191 -24.95 -32.08 75.92
C PHE A 191 -23.71 -32.97 75.93
N ILE A 192 -23.63 -34.02 76.76
CA ILE A 192 -22.57 -35.04 76.70
C ILE A 192 -22.73 -35.87 75.42
N ILE A 193 -23.95 -36.32 75.11
CA ILE A 193 -24.27 -37.04 73.87
C ILE A 193 -23.99 -36.15 72.65
N LEU A 194 -24.50 -34.91 72.62
CA LEU A 194 -24.21 -33.94 71.56
C LEU A 194 -22.74 -33.54 71.52
N SER A 195 -22.02 -33.47 72.65
CA SER A 195 -20.58 -33.23 72.71
C SER A 195 -19.82 -34.33 72.00
N ASP A 196 -20.16 -35.58 72.28
CA ASP A 196 -19.38 -36.72 71.80
C ASP A 196 -19.77 -37.10 70.37
N ASP A 197 -21.04 -36.94 69.99
CA ASP A 197 -21.48 -37.04 68.60
C ASP A 197 -21.00 -35.81 67.79
N TYR A 198 -20.87 -34.62 68.38
CA TYR A 198 -20.19 -33.47 67.75
C TYR A 198 -18.68 -33.71 67.64
N LYS A 199 -17.99 -34.25 68.64
CA LYS A 199 -16.55 -34.61 68.53
C LYS A 199 -16.35 -35.67 67.46
N LYS A 200 -17.23 -36.68 67.40
CA LYS A 200 -17.19 -37.74 66.39
C LYS A 200 -17.45 -37.18 65.00
N ASN A 201 -18.58 -36.50 64.77
CA ASN A 201 -18.89 -35.88 63.49
C ASN A 201 -17.87 -34.80 63.12
N LYS A 202 -17.31 -34.03 64.07
CA LYS A 202 -16.21 -33.11 63.82
C LYS A 202 -14.96 -33.85 63.36
N ASN A 203 -14.49 -34.87 64.07
CA ASN A 203 -13.28 -35.58 63.69
C ASN A 203 -13.47 -36.35 62.37
N GLU A 204 -14.57 -37.09 62.21
CA GLU A 204 -14.87 -37.88 61.02
C GLU A 204 -15.16 -36.98 59.80
N ASN A 205 -16.02 -35.96 59.91
CA ASN A 205 -16.36 -35.08 58.79
C ASN A 205 -15.27 -34.06 58.51
N PHE A 206 -14.63 -33.44 59.52
CA PHE A 206 -13.55 -32.47 59.27
C PHE A 206 -12.32 -33.15 58.67
N GLU A 207 -11.87 -34.31 59.17
CA GLU A 207 -10.76 -35.03 58.52
C GLU A 207 -11.16 -35.59 57.15
N LYS A 208 -12.42 -35.98 56.92
CA LYS A 208 -12.91 -36.36 55.58
C LYS A 208 -12.95 -35.19 54.61
N GLN A 209 -13.43 -34.01 55.02
CA GLN A 209 -13.44 -32.80 54.19
C GLN A 209 -12.02 -32.28 53.94
N LYS A 210 -11.14 -32.33 54.95
CA LYS A 210 -9.72 -32.01 54.84
C LYS A 210 -8.97 -32.95 53.89
N ARG A 211 -9.29 -34.25 53.89
CA ARG A 211 -8.81 -35.20 52.87
C ARG A 211 -9.35 -34.84 51.50
N LEU A 212 -10.68 -34.76 51.32
CA LEU A 212 -11.30 -34.39 50.03
C LEU A 212 -10.80 -33.04 49.48
N PHE A 213 -10.52 -32.07 50.34
CA PHE A 213 -9.92 -30.80 49.95
C PHE A 213 -8.46 -30.96 49.53
N LYS A 214 -7.66 -31.74 50.27
CA LYS A 214 -6.27 -32.05 49.89
C LYS A 214 -6.23 -32.84 48.57
N ASP A 215 -7.05 -33.88 48.42
CA ASP A 215 -7.11 -34.74 47.24
C ASP A 215 -7.47 -33.90 46.00
N ARG A 216 -8.44 -32.98 46.11
CA ARG A 216 -8.78 -32.01 45.05
C ARG A 216 -7.70 -30.96 44.80
N ALA A 217 -7.00 -30.51 45.84
CA ALA A 217 -5.90 -29.55 45.69
C ALA A 217 -4.68 -30.18 45.02
N ASP A 218 -4.36 -31.42 45.38
CA ASP A 218 -3.31 -32.23 44.74
C ASP A 218 -3.70 -32.55 43.28
N GLU A 219 -4.96 -32.93 43.01
CA GLU A 219 -5.49 -33.17 41.65
C GLU A 219 -5.43 -31.90 40.79
N ALA A 220 -5.89 -30.76 41.30
CA ALA A 220 -5.80 -29.48 40.60
C ALA A 220 -4.35 -29.03 40.38
N PHE A 221 -3.46 -29.26 41.35
CA PHE A 221 -2.03 -28.99 41.22
C PHE A 221 -1.37 -29.87 40.16
N LEU A 222 -1.66 -31.18 40.14
CA LEU A 222 -1.14 -32.12 39.14
C LEU A 222 -1.67 -31.81 37.74
N SER A 223 -2.94 -31.44 37.61
CA SER A 223 -3.55 -31.01 36.35
C SER A 223 -2.91 -29.72 35.81
N TYR A 224 -2.70 -28.74 36.69
CA TYR A 224 -1.97 -27.50 36.36
C TYR A 224 -0.50 -27.77 36.00
N GLN A 225 0.17 -28.67 36.73
CA GLN A 225 1.55 -29.07 36.47
C GLN A 225 1.68 -29.80 35.13
N SER A 226 0.75 -30.69 34.77
CA SER A 226 0.70 -31.31 33.44
C SER A 226 0.52 -30.24 32.37
N SER A 227 -0.48 -29.36 32.53
CA SER A 227 -0.78 -28.28 31.57
C SER A 227 0.41 -27.34 31.34
N LEU A 228 1.17 -27.01 32.39
CA LEU A 228 2.43 -26.26 32.29
C LEU A 228 3.52 -27.04 31.56
N LEU A 229 3.63 -28.35 31.80
CA LEU A 229 4.64 -29.21 31.20
C LEU A 229 4.34 -29.47 29.72
N ASP A 230 3.07 -29.64 29.35
CA ASP A 230 2.59 -29.73 27.97
C ASP A 230 2.79 -28.40 27.22
N LEU A 231 2.44 -27.26 27.83
CA LEU A 231 2.71 -25.93 27.27
C LEU A 231 4.21 -25.70 27.04
N LYS A 232 5.05 -26.10 28.00
CA LYS A 232 6.52 -26.04 27.87
C LYS A 232 7.02 -26.96 26.76
N ASN A 233 6.52 -28.19 26.67
CA ASN A 233 6.90 -29.16 25.64
C ASN A 233 6.51 -28.65 24.24
N HIS A 234 5.33 -28.06 24.07
CA HIS A 234 4.91 -27.44 22.81
C HIS A 234 5.78 -26.22 22.45
N TYR A 235 6.10 -25.37 23.43
CA TYR A 235 7.01 -24.24 23.20
C TYR A 235 8.42 -24.69 22.76
N GLN A 236 9.04 -25.62 23.49
CA GLN A 236 10.43 -26.05 23.23
C GLN A 236 10.55 -27.10 22.10
N GLY A 237 9.49 -27.85 21.83
CA GLY A 237 9.47 -28.94 20.85
C GLY A 237 8.93 -28.54 19.47
N GLU A 238 8.05 -27.53 19.40
CA GLU A 238 7.46 -27.08 18.13
C GLU A 238 7.80 -25.62 17.81
N LEU A 239 7.49 -24.67 18.71
CA LEU A 239 7.70 -23.23 18.41
C LEU A 239 9.18 -22.84 18.31
N GLU A 240 9.98 -23.18 19.32
CA GLU A 240 11.40 -22.80 19.38
C GLU A 240 12.21 -23.38 18.19
N PRO A 241 12.03 -24.65 17.78
CA PRO A 241 12.65 -25.16 16.55
C PRO A 241 12.16 -24.46 15.28
N GLN A 242 10.84 -24.23 15.12
CA GLN A 242 10.29 -23.57 13.93
C GLN A 242 10.77 -22.12 13.79
N VAL A 243 10.84 -21.36 14.89
CA VAL A 243 11.35 -19.98 14.90
C VAL A 243 12.84 -19.94 14.55
N ASN A 244 13.64 -20.88 15.07
CA ASN A 244 15.06 -20.99 14.73
C ASN A 244 15.28 -21.41 13.26
N GLU A 245 14.49 -22.36 12.74
CA GLU A 245 14.54 -22.75 11.32
C GLU A 245 14.13 -21.58 10.40
N LEU A 246 13.08 -20.84 10.76
CA LEU A 246 12.63 -19.67 10.02
C LEU A 246 13.68 -18.56 10.02
N LYS A 247 14.37 -18.35 11.15
CA LYS A 247 15.49 -17.40 11.25
C LYS A 247 16.67 -17.82 10.36
N LEU A 248 17.05 -19.09 10.36
CA LEU A 248 18.11 -19.61 9.49
C LEU A 248 17.75 -19.47 8.00
N LYS A 249 16.49 -19.73 7.62
CA LYS A 249 15.98 -19.47 6.26
C LYS A 249 16.05 -17.97 5.91
N LEU A 250 15.70 -17.08 6.83
CA LEU A 250 15.78 -15.64 6.61
C LEU A 250 17.23 -15.15 6.41
N GLU A 251 18.17 -15.64 7.23
CA GLU A 251 19.59 -15.29 7.14
C GLU A 251 20.23 -15.85 5.85
N ASN A 252 19.90 -17.08 5.44
CA ASN A 252 20.32 -17.66 4.16
C ASN A 252 19.76 -16.87 2.97
N ASN A 253 18.45 -16.61 2.93
CA ASN A 253 17.80 -15.87 1.84
C ASN A 253 18.36 -14.44 1.71
N LYS A 254 18.75 -13.80 2.83
CA LYS A 254 19.42 -12.50 2.83
C LYS A 254 20.81 -12.57 2.21
N LEU A 255 21.58 -13.62 2.49
CA LEU A 255 22.91 -13.85 1.93
C LEU A 255 22.83 -14.15 0.42
N GLU A 256 21.87 -14.97 -0.01
CA GLU A 256 21.58 -15.19 -1.43
C GLU A 256 21.19 -13.88 -2.15
N LEU A 257 20.34 -13.06 -1.55
CA LEU A 257 19.94 -11.76 -2.11
C LEU A 257 21.10 -10.77 -2.21
N GLU A 258 21.96 -10.69 -1.19
CA GLU A 258 23.18 -9.85 -1.22
C GLU A 258 24.18 -10.33 -2.27
N THR A 259 24.29 -11.65 -2.48
CA THR A 259 25.11 -12.26 -3.54
C THR A 259 24.55 -11.91 -4.93
N LEU A 260 23.25 -12.11 -5.15
CA LEU A 260 22.56 -11.77 -6.40
C LEU A 260 22.66 -10.26 -6.73
N LEU A 261 22.54 -9.39 -5.74
CA LEU A 261 22.71 -7.95 -5.91
C LEU A 261 24.16 -7.58 -6.28
N GLY A 262 25.13 -8.25 -5.66
CA GLY A 262 26.55 -8.14 -5.99
C GLY A 262 26.85 -8.55 -7.43
N ASP A 263 26.33 -9.70 -7.86
CA ASP A 263 26.47 -10.20 -9.23
C ASP A 263 25.81 -9.25 -10.24
N VAL A 264 24.57 -8.81 -10.01
CA VAL A 264 23.87 -7.85 -10.89
C VAL A 264 24.68 -6.57 -11.07
N LYS A 265 25.25 -6.03 -9.98
CA LYS A 265 26.13 -4.85 -10.05
C LYS A 265 27.42 -5.14 -10.83
N LEU A 266 28.03 -6.30 -10.60
CA LEU A 266 29.24 -6.74 -11.30
C LEU A 266 28.99 -6.98 -12.81
N TYR A 267 27.79 -7.41 -13.20
CA TYR A 267 27.33 -7.47 -14.59
C TYR A 267 27.08 -6.08 -15.19
N GLN A 268 26.51 -5.14 -14.43
CA GLN A 268 26.32 -3.74 -14.85
C GLN A 268 27.66 -3.01 -15.05
N ASP A 269 28.62 -3.18 -14.14
CA ASP A 269 29.96 -2.60 -14.26
C ASP A 269 30.73 -3.23 -15.43
N LYS A 270 30.56 -4.54 -15.69
CA LYS A 270 31.10 -5.20 -16.89
C LYS A 270 30.46 -4.71 -18.19
N MET A 271 29.13 -4.50 -18.23
CA MET A 271 28.47 -3.85 -19.37
C MET A 271 29.10 -2.48 -19.64
N THR A 272 29.05 -1.60 -18.65
CA THR A 272 29.35 -0.18 -18.84
C THR A 272 30.81 0.02 -19.24
N ASN A 273 31.75 -0.62 -18.55
CA ASN A 273 33.17 -0.48 -18.86
C ASN A 273 33.55 -1.14 -20.21
N LYS A 274 33.01 -2.32 -20.55
CA LYS A 274 33.28 -2.94 -21.86
C LYS A 274 32.66 -2.12 -22.99
N ALA A 275 31.41 -1.66 -22.82
CA ALA A 275 30.71 -0.84 -23.80
C ALA A 275 31.45 0.47 -24.09
N VAL A 276 31.87 1.20 -23.06
CA VAL A 276 32.61 2.47 -23.21
C VAL A 276 33.96 2.24 -23.90
N ASN A 277 34.71 1.22 -23.50
CA ASN A 277 36.00 0.89 -24.12
C ASN A 277 35.85 0.48 -25.61
N GLU A 278 34.84 -0.30 -25.93
CA GLU A 278 34.64 -0.85 -27.27
C GLU A 278 34.02 0.16 -28.24
N MET A 279 33.09 1.02 -27.76
CA MET A 279 32.61 2.17 -28.52
C MET A 279 33.72 3.20 -28.76
N SER A 280 34.53 3.54 -27.74
CA SER A 280 35.61 4.53 -27.90
C SER A 280 36.73 4.03 -28.81
N ALA A 281 37.12 2.76 -28.73
CA ALA A 281 38.05 2.15 -29.67
C ALA A 281 37.51 2.16 -31.11
N HIS A 282 36.25 1.75 -31.32
CA HIS A 282 35.61 1.75 -32.63
C HIS A 282 35.57 3.15 -33.26
N TYR A 283 35.15 4.17 -32.51
CA TYR A 283 35.12 5.55 -33.01
C TYR A 283 36.51 6.16 -33.20
N PHE A 284 37.50 5.77 -32.40
CA PHE A 284 38.89 6.19 -32.59
C PHE A 284 39.45 5.69 -33.93
N ASP A 285 39.41 4.38 -34.20
CA ASP A 285 39.94 3.83 -35.45
C ASP A 285 39.11 4.26 -36.68
N LYS A 286 37.77 4.42 -36.53
CA LYS A 286 36.92 5.03 -37.55
C LYS A 286 37.36 6.46 -37.89
N SER A 287 37.56 7.34 -36.91
CA SER A 287 37.99 8.73 -37.14
C SER A 287 39.36 8.81 -37.84
N LYS A 288 40.26 7.89 -37.50
CA LYS A 288 41.59 7.73 -38.11
C LYS A 288 41.50 7.23 -39.55
N PHE A 289 40.60 6.29 -39.85
CA PHE A 289 40.32 5.83 -41.21
C PHE A 289 39.67 6.92 -42.07
N GLU A 290 38.65 7.62 -41.56
CA GLU A 290 37.97 8.72 -42.25
C GLU A 290 38.93 9.86 -42.58
N ARG A 291 39.73 10.30 -41.60
CA ARG A 291 40.77 11.33 -41.80
C ARG A 291 41.79 10.93 -42.88
N ASN A 292 42.31 9.71 -42.81
CA ASN A 292 43.30 9.23 -43.77
C ASN A 292 42.69 9.08 -45.18
N SER A 293 41.44 8.62 -45.28
CA SER A 293 40.71 8.49 -46.54
C SER A 293 40.40 9.85 -47.16
N TYR A 294 40.01 10.84 -46.36
CA TYR A 294 39.82 12.22 -46.80
C TYR A 294 41.11 12.79 -47.42
N PHE A 295 42.24 12.71 -46.69
CA PHE A 295 43.53 13.17 -47.22
C PHE A 295 43.95 12.44 -48.51
N ALA A 296 43.73 11.12 -48.60
CA ALA A 296 44.03 10.36 -49.80
C ALA A 296 43.19 10.79 -51.01
N ILE A 297 41.87 10.98 -50.82
CA ILE A 297 40.95 11.44 -51.87
C ILE A 297 41.31 12.88 -52.30
N THR A 298 41.58 13.78 -51.36
CA THR A 298 41.99 15.17 -51.65
C THR A 298 43.32 15.21 -52.41
N LEU A 299 44.30 14.38 -52.05
CA LEU A 299 45.57 14.27 -52.78
C LEU A 299 45.35 13.79 -54.22
N ILE A 300 44.54 12.74 -54.41
CA ILE A 300 44.20 12.20 -55.73
C ILE A 300 43.48 13.26 -56.57
N SER A 301 42.52 13.99 -56.00
CA SER A 301 41.83 15.10 -56.70
C SER A 301 42.80 16.21 -57.12
N ALA A 302 43.73 16.60 -56.25
CA ALA A 302 44.74 17.61 -56.57
C ALA A 302 45.67 17.14 -57.71
N VAL A 303 46.12 15.89 -57.69
CA VAL A 303 46.93 15.29 -58.77
C VAL A 303 46.17 15.26 -60.10
N ILE A 304 44.88 14.89 -60.08
CA ILE A 304 44.02 14.90 -61.28
C ILE A 304 43.87 16.32 -61.84
N ILE A 305 43.65 17.33 -60.99
CA ILE A 305 43.55 18.73 -61.40
C ILE A 305 44.87 19.21 -62.04
N ILE A 306 46.02 18.96 -61.39
CA ILE A 306 47.34 19.33 -61.90
C ILE A 306 47.61 18.65 -63.25
N PHE A 307 47.34 17.35 -63.37
CA PHE A 307 47.54 16.61 -64.62
C PHE A 307 46.61 17.09 -65.75
N SER A 308 45.37 17.45 -65.41
CA SER A 308 44.40 18.05 -66.34
C SER A 308 44.88 19.41 -66.87
N VAL A 309 45.36 20.29 -65.99
CA VAL A 309 45.92 21.61 -66.38
C VAL A 309 47.17 21.45 -67.26
N ILE A 310 48.10 20.56 -66.91
CA ILE A 310 49.29 20.27 -67.72
C ILE A 310 48.90 19.70 -69.10
N SER A 311 47.91 18.81 -69.15
CA SER A 311 47.41 18.23 -70.41
C SER A 311 46.72 19.27 -71.29
N ALA A 312 45.90 20.14 -70.70
CA ALA A 312 45.26 21.26 -71.40
C ALA A 312 46.29 22.25 -71.95
N TYR A 313 47.31 22.62 -71.16
CA TYR A 313 48.40 23.50 -71.61
C TYR A 313 49.18 22.90 -72.78
N ARG A 314 49.55 21.61 -72.70
CA ARG A 314 50.20 20.89 -73.81
C ARG A 314 49.33 20.84 -75.06
N GLY A 315 48.03 20.54 -74.91
CA GLY A 315 47.08 20.49 -76.03
C GLY A 315 46.90 21.85 -76.72
N VAL A 316 46.72 22.92 -75.96
CA VAL A 316 46.61 24.30 -76.49
C VAL A 316 47.91 24.73 -77.18
N ASN A 317 49.08 24.40 -76.62
CA ASN A 317 50.36 24.72 -77.25
C ASN A 317 50.60 23.91 -78.55
N SER A 318 50.23 22.63 -78.60
CA SER A 318 50.29 21.84 -79.84
C SER A 318 49.38 22.47 -80.91
N TYR A 319 48.11 22.70 -80.57
CA TYR A 319 47.13 23.30 -81.47
C TYR A 319 47.57 24.66 -82.02
N TYR A 320 48.12 25.53 -81.16
CA TYR A 320 48.63 26.83 -81.58
C TYR A 320 49.79 26.71 -82.58
N ASN A 321 50.77 25.84 -82.31
CA ASN A 321 51.94 25.69 -83.18
C ASN A 321 51.64 24.95 -84.49
N GLU A 322 50.69 24.01 -84.50
CA GLU A 322 50.37 23.16 -85.66
C GLU A 322 49.31 23.78 -86.60
N TYR A 323 48.36 24.57 -86.07
CA TYR A 323 47.22 25.08 -86.86
C TYR A 323 47.09 26.61 -86.89
N VAL A 324 47.61 27.35 -85.90
CA VAL A 324 47.41 28.80 -85.77
C VAL A 324 48.64 29.62 -86.18
N SER A 325 49.83 29.18 -85.76
CA SER A 325 51.11 29.84 -86.04
C SER A 325 51.49 29.77 -87.53
N THR A 326 51.92 30.88 -88.12
CA THR A 326 52.50 30.90 -89.48
C THR A 326 53.98 30.50 -89.50
N LYS A 327 54.63 30.46 -88.34
CA LYS A 327 56.08 30.24 -88.22
C LYS A 327 56.56 28.92 -88.84
N THR A 328 55.66 27.96 -89.03
CA THR A 328 55.87 26.68 -89.73
C THR A 328 55.99 26.82 -91.25
N CYS A 329 55.46 27.88 -91.86
CA CYS A 329 55.69 28.23 -93.27
C CYS A 329 56.72 29.37 -93.45
N ASP A 330 57.09 30.10 -92.41
CA ASP A 330 57.94 31.30 -92.54
C ASP A 330 59.44 31.00 -92.78
N SER A 331 60.01 29.90 -92.25
CA SER A 331 61.42 29.51 -92.51
C SER A 331 61.56 28.46 -93.63
N SER A 332 62.72 28.44 -94.31
CA SER A 332 63.01 27.44 -95.35
C SER A 332 63.21 26.03 -94.79
N GLU A 333 63.80 25.91 -93.59
CA GLU A 333 64.03 24.60 -92.96
C GLU A 333 62.73 23.86 -92.59
N SER A 334 61.64 24.59 -92.29
CA SER A 334 60.34 23.98 -91.96
C SER A 334 59.49 23.64 -93.20
N ARG A 335 59.85 24.15 -94.38
CA ARG A 335 59.13 23.89 -95.65
C ARG A 335 59.44 22.54 -96.30
N THR A 336 60.04 21.56 -95.60
CA THR A 336 60.44 20.29 -96.23
C THR A 336 59.40 19.16 -96.07
N ILE A 337 58.79 18.72 -97.16
CA ILE A 337 58.02 17.44 -97.18
C ILE A 337 58.98 16.29 -97.49
N LYS A 338 58.82 15.15 -96.83
CA LYS A 338 59.36 13.86 -97.32
C LYS A 338 58.40 13.25 -98.35
N VAL A 339 58.77 13.31 -99.62
CA VAL A 339 58.09 12.55 -100.69
C VAL A 339 59.05 11.50 -101.21
N ASN A 340 58.66 10.23 -101.17
CA ASN A 340 59.49 9.07 -101.55
C ASN A 340 60.93 9.13 -101.00
N GLY A 341 61.05 9.44 -99.70
CA GLY A 341 62.31 9.43 -98.95
C GLY A 341 63.18 10.70 -99.07
N LYS A 342 63.03 11.51 -100.13
CA LYS A 342 63.77 12.77 -100.27
C LYS A 342 63.00 13.94 -99.63
N LYS A 343 63.75 14.87 -99.01
CA LYS A 343 63.22 16.19 -98.62
C LYS A 343 63.08 17.05 -99.88
N MET A 344 61.93 17.68 -100.09
CA MET A 344 61.71 18.73 -101.08
C MET A 344 61.12 19.96 -100.40
N GLU A 345 61.59 21.16 -100.76
CA GLU A 345 61.07 22.43 -100.23
C GLU A 345 59.79 22.82 -100.98
N ILE A 346 58.72 23.17 -100.24
CA ILE A 346 57.46 23.67 -100.79
C ILE A 346 57.55 25.18 -101.02
N SER A 347 56.86 25.72 -102.03
CA SER A 347 56.58 27.16 -102.08
C SER A 347 55.71 27.61 -100.90
N PHE A 348 55.92 28.85 -100.44
CA PHE A 348 55.17 29.44 -99.33
C PHE A 348 53.66 29.44 -99.57
N GLU A 349 53.23 29.73 -100.81
CA GLU A 349 51.81 29.75 -101.20
C GLU A 349 51.14 28.37 -101.06
N GLN A 350 51.84 27.30 -101.44
CA GLN A 350 51.33 25.94 -101.30
C GLN A 350 51.37 25.44 -99.84
N CYS A 351 52.35 25.91 -99.03
CA CYS A 351 52.34 25.72 -97.57
C CYS A 351 51.10 26.40 -96.94
N MET A 352 50.84 27.66 -97.28
CA MET A 352 49.66 28.41 -96.81
C MET A 352 48.32 27.80 -97.26
N LYS A 353 48.27 27.21 -98.47
CA LYS A 353 47.07 26.53 -99.00
C LYS A 353 46.80 25.19 -98.31
N ASP A 354 47.83 24.41 -97.98
CA ASP A 354 47.69 23.23 -97.12
C ASP A 354 47.24 23.63 -95.71
N LEU A 355 47.78 24.72 -95.16
CA LEU A 355 47.43 25.22 -93.83
C LEU A 355 45.99 25.79 -93.78
N SER A 356 45.48 26.39 -94.86
CA SER A 356 44.07 26.82 -94.93
C SER A 356 43.10 25.64 -95.07
N VAL A 357 43.40 24.64 -95.90
CA VAL A 357 42.62 23.39 -95.99
C VAL A 357 42.60 22.65 -94.65
N LYS A 358 43.74 22.59 -93.94
CA LYS A 358 43.82 22.05 -92.58
C LYS A 358 42.98 22.83 -91.59
N ARG A 359 42.94 24.17 -91.66
CA ARG A 359 42.07 25.00 -90.81
C ARG A 359 40.59 24.73 -91.07
N GLU A 360 40.16 24.67 -92.33
CA GLU A 360 38.76 24.39 -92.69
C GLU A 360 38.32 22.99 -92.25
N ALA A 361 39.16 21.97 -92.50
CA ALA A 361 38.94 20.62 -92.01
C ALA A 361 38.87 20.58 -90.48
N THR A 362 39.83 21.19 -89.78
CA THR A 362 39.86 21.27 -88.32
C THR A 362 38.65 22.01 -87.76
N GLN A 363 38.13 23.07 -88.40
CA GLN A 363 36.90 23.75 -88.00
C GLN A 363 35.68 22.82 -88.11
N LYS A 364 35.59 22.01 -89.17
CA LYS A 364 34.53 21.01 -89.36
C LYS A 364 34.62 19.88 -88.33
N TYR A 365 35.82 19.40 -88.00
CA TYR A 365 36.02 18.40 -86.95
C TYR A 365 35.86 18.96 -85.54
N ALA A 366 36.14 20.25 -85.31
CA ALA A 366 35.99 20.90 -84.00
C ALA A 366 34.52 20.92 -83.53
N PHE A 367 33.56 21.07 -84.43
CA PHE A 367 32.13 20.97 -84.10
C PHE A 367 31.74 19.57 -83.62
N ASN A 368 32.19 18.53 -84.34
CA ASN A 368 31.98 17.13 -83.93
C ASN A 368 32.68 16.83 -82.59
N TYR A 369 33.91 17.32 -82.40
CA TYR A 369 34.66 17.20 -81.14
C TYR A 369 33.94 17.88 -79.97
N LEU A 370 33.34 19.05 -80.19
CA LEU A 370 32.52 19.76 -79.19
C LEU A 370 31.28 18.93 -78.81
N ILE A 371 30.56 18.37 -79.79
CA ILE A 371 29.42 17.47 -79.55
C ILE A 371 29.85 16.23 -78.75
N PHE A 372 30.92 15.55 -79.15
CA PHE A 372 31.44 14.40 -78.40
C PHE A 372 31.84 14.79 -76.96
N ARG A 373 32.53 15.92 -76.77
CA ARG A 373 32.92 16.42 -75.45
C ARG A 373 31.71 16.75 -74.56
N LEU A 374 30.65 17.30 -75.13
CA LEU A 374 29.39 17.59 -74.42
C LEU A 374 28.67 16.29 -74.04
N SER A 375 28.56 15.33 -74.95
CA SER A 375 27.98 14.00 -74.69
C SER A 375 28.75 13.21 -73.62
N PHE A 376 30.08 13.22 -73.67
CA PHE A 376 30.91 12.60 -72.62
C PHE A 376 30.75 13.31 -71.27
N SER A 377 30.62 14.65 -71.27
CA SER A 377 30.39 15.42 -70.03
C SER A 377 29.01 15.11 -69.43
N LEU A 378 27.97 14.96 -70.26
CA LEU A 378 26.63 14.54 -69.83
C LEU A 378 26.63 13.11 -69.27
N LEU A 379 27.32 12.17 -69.92
CA LEU A 379 27.45 10.79 -69.44
C LEU A 379 28.21 10.70 -68.12
N LEU A 380 29.32 11.43 -67.98
CA LEU A 380 30.07 11.51 -66.70
C LEU A 380 29.20 12.11 -65.59
N PHE A 381 28.43 13.16 -65.89
CA PHE A 381 27.53 13.80 -64.93
C PHE A 381 26.39 12.86 -64.48
N LEU A 382 25.75 12.15 -65.41
CA LEU A 382 24.77 11.10 -65.10
C LEU A 382 25.37 9.96 -64.28
N ALA A 383 26.60 9.53 -64.60
CA ALA A 383 27.32 8.51 -63.83
C ALA A 383 27.62 8.97 -62.39
N VAL A 384 27.99 10.24 -62.18
CA VAL A 384 28.19 10.84 -60.85
C VAL A 384 26.88 10.88 -60.05
N ILE A 385 25.75 11.24 -60.66
CA ILE A 385 24.44 11.22 -60.00
C ILE A 385 24.05 9.78 -59.60
N TYR A 386 24.26 8.82 -60.48
CA TYR A 386 23.96 7.41 -60.23
C TYR A 386 24.85 6.82 -59.12
N ALA A 387 26.16 7.07 -59.17
CA ALA A 387 27.11 6.67 -58.13
C ALA A 387 26.79 7.32 -56.78
N SER A 388 26.38 8.59 -56.76
CA SER A 388 25.95 9.30 -55.54
C SER A 388 24.73 8.64 -54.89
N ARG A 389 23.73 8.22 -55.68
CA ARG A 389 22.57 7.45 -55.16
C ARG A 389 22.96 6.09 -54.58
N ILE A 390 23.88 5.38 -55.22
CA ILE A 390 24.41 4.10 -54.69
C ILE A 390 25.19 4.34 -53.39
N ALA A 391 26.05 5.35 -53.36
CA ALA A 391 26.84 5.71 -52.18
C ALA A 391 25.95 6.08 -50.98
N MET A 392 24.86 6.84 -51.20
CA MET A 392 23.90 7.18 -50.14
C MET A 392 23.18 5.94 -49.58
N ARG A 393 22.75 5.01 -50.43
CA ARG A 393 22.15 3.73 -49.98
C ARG A 393 23.16 2.87 -49.21
N ALA A 394 24.38 2.73 -49.73
CA ALA A 394 25.45 1.99 -49.08
C ALA A 394 25.83 2.58 -47.71
N TYR A 395 25.89 3.91 -47.60
CA TYR A 395 26.13 4.61 -46.35
C TYR A 395 25.02 4.35 -45.32
N ASN A 396 23.75 4.38 -45.72
CA ASN A 396 22.64 4.09 -44.82
C ASN A 396 22.67 2.64 -44.30
N HIS A 397 22.90 1.65 -45.18
CA HIS A 397 23.07 0.26 -44.78
C HIS A 397 24.26 0.09 -43.80
N TRP A 398 25.40 0.72 -44.09
CA TRP A 398 26.57 0.69 -43.22
C TRP A 398 26.34 1.36 -41.86
N ARG A 399 25.62 2.49 -41.83
CA ARG A 399 25.30 3.18 -40.56
C ARG A 399 24.32 2.38 -39.71
N GLN A 400 23.41 1.63 -40.33
CA GLN A 400 22.52 0.70 -39.63
C GLN A 400 23.29 -0.50 -39.05
N SER A 401 24.16 -1.14 -39.85
CA SER A 401 24.95 -2.28 -39.37
C SER A 401 26.01 -1.88 -38.34
N GLU A 402 26.62 -0.68 -38.44
CA GLU A 402 27.49 -0.09 -37.40
C GLU A 402 26.74 0.05 -36.07
N ASN A 403 25.58 0.70 -36.08
CA ASN A 403 24.78 0.90 -34.86
C ASN A 403 24.35 -0.43 -34.22
N MET A 404 24.08 -1.45 -35.02
CA MET A 404 23.71 -2.78 -34.55
C MET A 404 24.91 -3.59 -34.04
N TYR A 405 26.06 -3.53 -34.73
CA TYR A 405 27.32 -4.11 -34.29
C TYR A 405 27.72 -3.59 -32.90
N LEU A 406 27.64 -2.27 -32.69
CA LEU A 406 27.90 -1.66 -31.39
C LEU A 406 26.94 -2.19 -30.31
N LYS A 407 25.63 -2.25 -30.57
CA LYS A 407 24.63 -2.83 -29.64
C LYS A 407 24.91 -4.30 -29.32
N LEU A 408 25.42 -5.08 -30.29
CA LEU A 408 25.69 -6.50 -30.08
C LEU A 408 27.02 -6.77 -29.39
N ASN A 409 28.01 -5.89 -29.53
CA ASN A 409 29.24 -6.00 -28.75
C ASN A 409 29.04 -5.63 -27.26
N THR A 410 28.09 -4.72 -26.95
CA THR A 410 27.69 -4.46 -25.55
C THR A 410 26.84 -5.60 -24.95
N LEU A 411 26.00 -6.26 -25.75
CA LEU A 411 25.20 -7.43 -25.34
C LEU A 411 26.00 -8.75 -25.37
N SER A 412 27.12 -8.81 -26.10
CA SER A 412 28.01 -9.97 -26.22
C SER A 412 28.35 -10.67 -24.90
N PRO A 413 28.73 -9.99 -23.79
CA PRO A 413 28.96 -10.66 -22.51
C PRO A 413 27.74 -11.39 -21.94
N PHE A 414 26.52 -10.96 -22.24
CA PHE A 414 25.27 -11.57 -21.76
C PHE A 414 24.88 -12.77 -22.63
N ILE A 415 24.98 -12.61 -23.95
CA ILE A 415 24.86 -13.70 -24.92
C ILE A 415 25.92 -14.79 -24.65
N GLY A 416 27.12 -14.40 -24.19
CA GLY A 416 28.20 -15.27 -23.76
C GLY A 416 27.96 -16.03 -22.45
N SER A 417 27.08 -15.54 -21.56
CA SER A 417 26.64 -16.24 -20.35
C SER A 417 25.36 -17.06 -20.54
N LEU A 418 24.57 -16.81 -21.59
CA LEU A 418 23.38 -17.61 -21.91
C LEU A 418 23.73 -19.01 -22.40
N ASP A 419 22.82 -19.95 -22.13
CA ASP A 419 22.99 -21.36 -22.45
C ASP A 419 23.13 -21.61 -23.97
N LYS A 420 23.78 -22.71 -24.36
CA LYS A 420 24.27 -22.88 -25.75
C LYS A 420 23.15 -22.94 -26.80
N SER A 421 21.96 -23.42 -26.43
CA SER A 421 20.75 -23.39 -27.25
C SER A 421 20.24 -21.95 -27.45
N VAL A 422 19.90 -21.28 -26.35
CA VAL A 422 19.38 -19.90 -26.32
C VAL A 422 20.33 -18.93 -27.05
N ARG A 423 21.64 -19.12 -26.87
CA ARG A 423 22.69 -18.37 -27.57
C ARG A 423 22.63 -18.53 -29.09
N ASN A 424 22.40 -19.74 -29.58
CA ASN A 424 22.25 -19.99 -31.02
C ASN A 424 20.96 -19.38 -31.56
N ASP A 425 19.85 -19.48 -30.84
CA ASP A 425 18.56 -18.90 -31.27
C ASP A 425 18.60 -17.36 -31.28
N VAL A 426 19.27 -16.74 -30.30
CA VAL A 426 19.57 -15.30 -30.29
C VAL A 426 20.46 -14.92 -31.48
N HIS A 427 21.54 -15.65 -31.76
CA HIS A 427 22.36 -15.37 -32.95
C HIS A 427 21.57 -15.55 -34.26
N LEU A 428 20.72 -16.57 -34.37
CA LEU A 428 19.93 -16.85 -35.57
C LEU A 428 18.84 -15.80 -35.82
N SER A 429 18.19 -15.32 -34.77
CA SER A 429 17.18 -14.25 -34.85
C SER A 429 17.78 -12.87 -35.11
N LEU A 430 19.05 -12.64 -34.76
CA LEU A 430 19.79 -11.42 -35.09
C LEU A 430 20.38 -11.40 -36.51
N VAL A 431 20.48 -12.54 -37.21
CA VAL A 431 21.00 -12.60 -38.59
C VAL A 431 20.16 -11.79 -39.60
N PRO A 432 18.81 -11.85 -39.61
CA PRO A 432 17.97 -11.01 -40.47
C PRO A 432 18.20 -9.50 -40.33
N ASP A 433 18.41 -9.03 -39.10
CA ASP A 433 18.71 -7.63 -38.79
C ASP A 433 20.14 -7.26 -39.25
N TYR A 434 21.12 -8.15 -39.02
CA TYR A 434 22.52 -7.96 -39.38
C TYR A 434 22.73 -7.78 -40.88
N PHE A 435 22.06 -8.64 -41.67
CA PHE A 435 22.11 -8.61 -43.13
C PHE A 435 20.96 -7.78 -43.74
N GLY A 436 20.20 -7.09 -42.89
CA GLY A 436 19.36 -5.96 -43.28
C GLY A 436 18.22 -6.31 -44.23
N LYS A 437 17.49 -7.39 -43.97
CA LYS A 437 16.36 -7.78 -44.84
C LYS A 437 15.31 -6.67 -45.00
N ASP A 438 15.10 -5.88 -43.94
CA ASP A 438 14.26 -4.68 -43.93
C ASP A 438 15.06 -3.36 -43.99
N ALA A 439 16.39 -3.40 -43.97
CA ALA A 439 17.25 -2.22 -44.10
C ALA A 439 17.15 -1.55 -45.48
N GLY A 440 16.63 -2.26 -46.49
CA GLY A 440 16.27 -1.71 -47.79
C GLY A 440 14.89 -1.06 -47.85
N MET A 441 14.06 -1.19 -46.79
CA MET A 441 12.65 -0.77 -46.78
C MET A 441 12.36 0.41 -45.85
N VAL A 442 13.37 0.93 -45.14
CA VAL A 442 13.27 2.22 -44.43
C VAL A 442 13.52 3.38 -45.41
N GLU A 443 12.64 3.51 -46.42
CA GLU A 443 12.44 4.80 -47.05
C GLU A 443 11.68 5.70 -46.05
N SER A 444 12.42 6.60 -45.41
CA SER A 444 11.90 7.66 -44.53
C SER A 444 11.02 8.62 -45.33
N SER A 445 9.77 8.20 -45.54
CA SER A 445 8.87 8.61 -46.63
C SER A 445 8.28 10.03 -46.51
N LYS A 446 8.93 10.91 -45.73
CA LYS A 446 8.62 12.34 -45.60
C LYS A 446 9.83 13.29 -45.63
N ASP A 447 11.06 12.81 -45.39
CA ASP A 447 12.24 13.69 -45.27
C ASP A 447 12.95 13.98 -46.60
N ALA A 448 12.30 14.83 -47.39
CA ALA A 448 12.90 15.95 -48.13
C ALA A 448 14.25 15.77 -48.87
N VAL A 449 14.42 14.75 -49.72
CA VAL A 449 15.42 14.82 -50.83
C VAL A 449 14.87 15.67 -52.00
N LYS A 450 14.55 16.95 -51.73
CA LYS A 450 13.82 17.83 -52.67
C LYS A 450 14.73 18.72 -53.53
N ASP A 451 15.96 18.98 -53.10
CA ASP A 451 16.77 20.08 -53.66
C ASP A 451 17.93 19.68 -54.60
N LEU A 452 18.27 18.38 -54.67
CA LEU A 452 19.25 17.89 -55.66
C LEU A 452 18.70 17.82 -57.10
N PRO A 453 17.46 17.35 -57.36
CA PRO A 453 16.91 17.35 -58.72
C PRO A 453 16.76 18.78 -59.27
N THR A 454 16.25 19.68 -58.44
CA THR A 454 15.83 21.04 -58.80
C THR A 454 17.00 21.95 -59.16
N ASN A 455 18.11 21.87 -58.42
CA ASN A 455 19.32 22.62 -58.78
C ASN A 455 19.97 22.09 -60.07
N ILE A 456 19.96 20.77 -60.28
CA ILE A 456 20.54 20.15 -61.47
C ILE A 456 19.75 20.52 -62.73
N SER A 457 18.41 20.49 -62.68
CA SER A 457 17.59 20.96 -63.79
C SER A 457 17.77 22.45 -64.05
N ASN A 458 17.83 23.30 -63.00
CA ASN A 458 18.04 24.74 -63.15
C ASN A 458 19.43 25.09 -63.72
N ILE A 459 20.47 24.34 -63.38
CA ILE A 459 21.82 24.49 -63.96
C ILE A 459 21.83 24.04 -65.43
N ALA A 460 21.18 22.92 -65.75
CA ALA A 460 21.05 22.45 -67.14
C ALA A 460 20.25 23.44 -68.02
N ILE A 461 19.13 23.96 -67.50
CA ILE A 461 18.31 24.98 -68.18
C ILE A 461 19.14 26.24 -68.44
N LYS A 462 19.83 26.79 -67.43
CA LYS A 462 20.70 27.97 -67.62
C LYS A 462 21.83 27.72 -68.62
N ALA A 463 22.44 26.53 -68.62
CA ALA A 463 23.45 26.17 -69.62
C ALA A 463 22.86 26.09 -71.05
N ILE A 464 21.63 25.60 -71.18
CA ILE A 464 20.89 25.56 -72.46
C ILE A 464 20.47 26.96 -72.93
N GLU A 465 20.00 27.84 -72.04
CA GLU A 465 19.72 29.25 -72.35
C GLU A 465 20.98 29.99 -72.83
N GLN A 466 22.10 29.80 -72.13
CA GLN A 466 23.36 30.49 -72.44
C GLN A 466 24.00 29.97 -73.74
N ALA A 467 23.84 28.68 -74.05
CA ALA A 467 24.22 28.12 -75.35
C ALA A 467 23.27 28.57 -76.49
N GLY A 468 21.95 28.57 -76.24
CA GLY A 468 20.92 28.90 -77.24
C GLY A 468 20.89 30.38 -77.64
N SER A 469 21.03 31.29 -76.67
CA SER A 469 21.05 32.75 -76.91
C SER A 469 22.21 33.20 -77.81
N THR A 470 23.29 32.41 -77.85
CA THR A 470 24.48 32.65 -78.69
C THR A 470 24.30 32.16 -80.14
N ILE A 471 23.25 31.39 -80.44
CA ILE A 471 23.04 30.75 -81.75
C ILE A 471 21.74 31.21 -82.46
N GLY A 472 20.69 31.57 -81.71
CA GLY A 472 19.35 31.82 -82.27
C GLY A 472 18.94 33.28 -82.54
N SER A 473 19.73 34.28 -82.13
CA SER A 473 19.32 35.69 -82.03
C SER A 473 19.30 36.47 -83.36
N LYS A 474 18.59 35.95 -84.38
CA LYS A 474 18.42 36.66 -85.67
C LYS A 474 17.09 36.41 -86.41
N LEU A 475 15.96 36.53 -85.72
CA LEU A 475 14.67 36.91 -86.31
C LEU A 475 13.80 37.65 -85.27
N GLY A 476 12.73 38.32 -85.74
CA GLY A 476 12.07 39.40 -84.99
C GLY A 476 10.89 39.02 -84.08
N SER A 477 10.25 40.10 -83.65
CA SER A 477 9.06 40.34 -82.82
C SER A 477 7.81 39.47 -83.14
N ASP A 478 6.73 39.43 -82.34
CA ASP A 478 6.09 40.48 -81.51
C ASP A 478 5.33 39.95 -80.26
N LYS A 479 4.61 40.86 -79.60
CA LYS A 479 3.53 40.73 -78.57
C LYS A 479 2.56 39.52 -78.76
N GLU A 480 1.73 39.07 -77.80
CA GLU A 480 1.18 39.71 -76.59
C GLU A 480 0.74 38.70 -75.46
N THR A 481 -0.07 39.14 -74.48
CA THR A 481 -0.40 38.48 -73.20
C THR A 481 -1.65 37.56 -73.21
N LYS A 482 -1.71 36.57 -72.29
CA LYS A 482 -2.72 36.47 -71.19
C LYS A 482 -2.63 35.19 -70.33
N ASN A 483 -3.23 35.25 -69.13
CA ASN A 483 -3.40 34.16 -68.15
C ASN A 483 -4.80 33.53 -68.23
N SER A 484 -4.97 32.30 -67.70
CA SER A 484 -6.14 31.92 -66.88
C SER A 484 -5.94 30.56 -66.19
N ASP A 485 -6.23 30.49 -64.88
CA ASP A 485 -6.29 29.25 -64.08
C ASP A 485 -7.63 28.51 -64.19
N SER A 486 -7.70 27.25 -63.72
CA SER A 486 -8.87 26.49 -63.19
C SER A 486 -8.77 24.97 -63.49
N GLU A 487 -9.41 24.03 -62.78
CA GLU A 487 -9.76 23.86 -61.34
C GLU A 487 -10.28 22.40 -61.14
N SER A 488 -10.64 21.99 -59.91
CA SER A 488 -11.42 20.79 -59.54
C SER A 488 -10.75 19.40 -59.67
N SER A 489 -11.14 18.36 -58.91
CA SER A 489 -12.23 18.24 -57.90
C SER A 489 -11.87 17.44 -56.62
N THR A 490 -12.57 16.34 -56.31
CA THR A 490 -12.99 15.98 -54.92
C THR A 490 -13.14 14.44 -54.70
N GLU A 491 -13.56 13.84 -53.57
CA GLU A 491 -14.28 14.30 -52.34
C GLU A 491 -14.19 13.29 -51.15
N LYS A 492 -14.63 13.68 -49.93
CA LYS A 492 -15.04 12.83 -48.75
C LYS A 492 -13.90 12.03 -48.04
N ASN A 493 -13.98 11.65 -46.75
CA ASN A 493 -15.13 11.57 -45.81
C ASN A 493 -14.73 11.61 -44.30
N LYS A 494 -15.77 11.75 -43.45
CA LYS A 494 -15.89 11.37 -42.00
C LYS A 494 -15.31 12.28 -40.89
N LYS A 495 -16.14 12.47 -39.85
CA LYS A 495 -15.92 13.22 -38.60
C LYS A 495 -15.25 12.38 -37.50
N LYS A 496 -14.58 13.02 -36.54
CA LYS A 496 -15.01 12.99 -35.11
C LYS A 496 -14.39 14.14 -34.29
N SER A 497 -15.19 14.66 -33.35
CA SER A 497 -14.76 15.37 -32.13
C SER A 497 -14.68 14.35 -30.97
N THR A 498 -14.27 14.63 -29.73
CA THR A 498 -14.06 15.86 -28.94
C THR A 498 -12.87 15.66 -27.98
N ASP A 499 -12.17 16.75 -27.69
CA ASP A 499 -11.72 17.23 -26.36
C ASP A 499 -11.38 16.21 -25.25
N ASP A 500 -10.13 16.25 -24.78
CA ASP A 500 -9.74 15.89 -23.41
C ASP A 500 -10.27 16.97 -22.42
N PRO A 501 -10.45 16.61 -21.13
CA PRO A 501 -9.41 17.02 -20.18
C PRO A 501 -9.09 15.98 -19.07
N GLU A 502 -7.90 16.11 -18.48
CA GLU A 502 -7.59 15.68 -17.10
C GLU A 502 -8.02 16.76 -16.09
#